data_AF-A0A662AJB8-F1
#
_entry.id   AF-A0A662AJB8-F1
#
_cell.length_a   1.000
_cell.length_b   1.000
_cell.length_c   1.000
_cell.angle_alpha   90.00
_cell.angle_beta   90.00
_cell.angle_gamma   90.00
#
_symmetry.space_group_name_H-M   'P 1'
#
loop_
_entity.id
_entity.type
_entity.pdbx_description
1 polymer ?
#
loop_
_entity_poly.entity_id
_entity_poly.type
_entity_poly.pdbx_seq_one_letter_code
_entity_poly.pdbx_strand_id
1 'polypeptide(L)'
;MPIALSYYGNVQIDARDQEVFGEEFTFSNRLAYFNQLIIGRKFSKKISLQFSVSYAHYNQLDSAVTKDMAHDNFGVGIAGRVKVSSKTSVLVEYDKPLTTPDNVKFNLSLGIEISTSSHTFQIFVSSYDGINYEENLMFNTNDFFDGDILIGFNIIPKWNF
;
A
#
# COMPACT_ATOMS: atom_id res chain seq x y z
N MET A 1 -10.93 13.69 -17.98
CA MET A 1 -11.27 12.29 -17.62
C MET A 1 -12.41 12.35 -16.62
N PRO A 2 -13.58 11.77 -16.93
CA PRO A 2 -14.70 11.76 -16.00
C PRO A 2 -14.38 10.90 -14.77
N ILE A 3 -13.97 9.64 -14.96
CA ILE A 3 -13.52 8.69 -13.93
C ILE A 3 -12.50 7.74 -14.59
N ALA A 4 -11.46 7.33 -13.86
CA ALA A 4 -10.54 6.27 -14.21
C ALA A 4 -10.72 5.11 -13.22
N LEU A 5 -10.79 3.88 -13.73
CA LEU A 5 -10.91 2.67 -12.94
C LEU A 5 -9.70 1.78 -13.24
N SER A 6 -9.01 1.35 -12.18
CA SER A 6 -7.88 0.46 -12.25
C SER A 6 -8.05 -0.66 -11.22
N TYR A 7 -7.50 -1.83 -11.54
CA TYR A 7 -7.42 -2.96 -10.63
C TYR A 7 -5.95 -3.34 -10.46
N TYR A 8 -5.53 -3.50 -9.21
CA TYR A 8 -4.23 -4.04 -8.86
C TYR A 8 -4.43 -5.35 -8.10
N GLY A 9 -3.59 -6.33 -8.37
CA GLY A 9 -3.54 -7.55 -7.56
C GLY A 9 -2.17 -8.22 -7.68
N ASN A 10 -1.79 -8.93 -6.61
CA ASN A 10 -0.56 -9.70 -6.55
C ASN A 10 -0.81 -11.05 -5.87
N VAL A 11 0.23 -11.89 -5.94
CA VAL A 11 0.35 -13.10 -5.14
C VAL A 11 1.76 -13.06 -4.55
N GLN A 12 1.86 -13.19 -3.23
CA GLN A 12 3.12 -13.29 -2.51
C GLN A 12 3.36 -14.74 -2.10
N ILE A 13 4.63 -15.15 -2.15
CA ILE A 13 5.09 -16.45 -1.66
C ILE A 13 6.09 -16.17 -0.54
N ASP A 14 5.80 -16.67 0.66
CA ASP A 14 6.76 -16.68 1.76
C ASP A 14 7.82 -17.78 1.52
N ALA A 15 9.08 -17.38 1.47
CA ALA A 15 10.22 -18.23 1.16
C ALA A 15 10.96 -18.80 2.39
N ARG A 16 10.47 -18.57 3.62
CA ARG A 16 11.08 -19.11 4.86
C ARG A 16 10.99 -20.64 4.94
N ASP A 17 11.74 -21.27 5.83
CA ASP A 17 11.70 -22.74 5.97
C ASP A 17 10.33 -23.27 6.38
N GLN A 18 10.01 -24.51 5.99
CA GLN A 18 8.72 -25.14 6.27
C GLN A 18 8.39 -25.21 7.77
N GLU A 19 9.41 -25.27 8.62
CA GLU A 19 9.27 -25.30 10.08
C GLU A 19 8.53 -24.07 10.63
N VAL A 20 8.59 -22.93 9.93
CA VAL A 20 7.86 -21.70 10.29
C VAL A 20 6.34 -21.86 10.16
N PHE A 21 5.89 -22.81 9.34
CA PHE A 21 4.46 -23.06 9.08
C PHE A 21 3.89 -24.19 9.96
N GLY A 22 4.69 -24.80 10.82
CA GLY A 22 4.27 -25.88 11.72
C GLY A 22 4.33 -27.28 11.08
N GLU A 23 3.87 -28.27 11.83
CA GLU A 23 4.03 -29.70 11.49
C GLU A 23 3.17 -30.13 10.28
N GLU A 24 2.01 -29.51 10.07
CA GLU A 24 1.05 -29.81 8.99
C GLU A 24 1.23 -28.86 7.80
N PHE A 25 2.45 -28.76 7.28
CA PHE A 25 2.79 -27.84 6.20
C PHE A 25 2.24 -28.29 4.83
N THR A 26 1.59 -27.35 4.13
CA THR A 26 1.29 -27.44 2.69
C THR A 26 1.81 -26.21 1.95
N PHE A 27 2.12 -26.33 0.66
CA PHE A 27 2.63 -25.19 -0.13
C PHE A 27 1.68 -23.98 -0.10
N SER A 28 0.37 -24.21 -0.08
CA SER A 28 -0.64 -23.15 0.03
C SER A 28 -0.43 -22.25 1.23
N ASN A 29 0.10 -22.76 2.35
CA ASN A 29 0.33 -21.96 3.55
C ASN A 29 1.27 -20.78 3.34
N ARG A 30 2.12 -20.82 2.30
CA ARG A 30 3.07 -19.75 1.95
C ARG A 30 2.44 -18.60 1.20
N LEU A 31 1.20 -18.77 0.72
CA LEU A 31 0.60 -17.84 -0.21
C LEU A 31 -0.18 -16.74 0.53
N ALA A 32 0.04 -15.52 0.08
CA ALA A 32 -0.80 -14.38 0.40
C ALA A 32 -1.25 -13.69 -0.89
N TYR A 33 -2.37 -12.98 -0.82
CA TYR A 33 -3.01 -12.34 -1.95
C TYR A 33 -3.43 -10.93 -1.56
N PHE A 34 -3.16 -9.97 -2.44
CA PHE A 34 -3.70 -8.62 -2.33
C PHE A 34 -4.50 -8.29 -3.58
N ASN A 35 -5.61 -7.60 -3.39
CA ASN A 35 -6.46 -7.10 -4.47
C ASN A 35 -6.92 -5.68 -4.10
N GLN A 36 -6.84 -4.76 -5.05
CA GLN A 36 -7.22 -3.38 -4.83
C GLN A 36 -7.94 -2.81 -6.06
N LEU A 37 -9.13 -2.27 -5.80
CA LEU A 37 -9.88 -1.48 -6.77
C LEU A 37 -9.56 0.00 -6.57
N ILE A 38 -9.13 0.67 -7.63
CA ILE A 38 -8.66 2.04 -7.60
C ILE A 38 -9.54 2.91 -8.51
N ILE A 39 -10.15 3.93 -7.93
CA ILE A 39 -11.06 4.86 -8.60
C ILE A 39 -10.44 6.26 -8.58
N GLY A 40 -9.94 6.70 -9.72
CA GLY A 40 -9.27 7.99 -9.88
C GLY A 40 -10.13 9.02 -10.60
N ARG A 41 -10.02 10.29 -10.22
CA ARG A 41 -10.59 11.41 -10.99
C ARG A 41 -9.67 12.61 -11.02
N LYS A 42 -9.51 13.16 -12.21
CA LYS A 42 -8.84 14.44 -12.43
C LYS A 42 -9.87 15.57 -12.41
N PHE A 43 -9.89 16.34 -11.33
CA PHE A 43 -10.82 17.46 -11.15
C PHE A 43 -10.38 18.71 -11.91
N SER A 44 -9.07 18.90 -12.08
CA SER A 44 -8.53 20.01 -12.87
C SER A 44 -7.22 19.63 -13.53
N LYS A 45 -6.61 20.55 -14.29
CA LYS A 45 -5.24 20.35 -14.81
C LYS A 45 -4.20 20.16 -13.69
N LYS A 46 -4.50 20.63 -12.48
CA LYS A 46 -3.58 20.62 -11.32
C LYS A 46 -3.93 19.58 -10.26
N ILE A 47 -5.20 19.21 -10.10
CA ILE A 47 -5.66 18.38 -8.98
C ILE A 47 -6.24 17.07 -9.50
N SER A 48 -5.75 15.97 -8.96
CA SER A 48 -6.29 14.62 -9.11
C SER A 48 -6.43 13.97 -7.74
N LEU A 49 -7.54 13.27 -7.53
CA LEU A 49 -7.77 12.45 -6.34
C LEU A 49 -8.04 11.02 -6.77
N GLN A 50 -7.81 10.12 -5.84
CA GLN A 50 -7.98 8.69 -5.97
C GLN A 50 -8.63 8.17 -4.68
N PHE A 51 -9.55 7.23 -4.84
CA PHE A 51 -10.08 6.41 -3.77
C PHE A 51 -9.75 4.94 -4.08
N SER A 52 -9.44 4.14 -3.07
CA SER A 52 -9.17 2.72 -3.22
C SER A 52 -9.95 1.89 -2.19
N VAL A 53 -10.28 0.67 -2.60
CA VAL A 53 -10.76 -0.40 -1.71
C VAL A 53 -9.82 -1.58 -1.86
N SER A 54 -9.30 -2.06 -0.76
CA SER A 54 -8.27 -3.11 -0.70
C SER A 54 -8.80 -4.33 0.03
N TYR A 55 -8.32 -5.51 -0.38
CA TYR A 55 -8.57 -6.80 0.22
C TYR A 55 -7.26 -7.58 0.28
N ALA A 56 -6.88 -8.04 1.48
CA ALA A 56 -5.72 -8.88 1.73
C ALA A 56 -6.17 -10.23 2.30
N HIS A 57 -5.53 -11.31 1.84
CA HIS A 57 -5.73 -12.66 2.35
C HIS A 57 -4.40 -13.34 2.61
N TYR A 58 -4.22 -13.90 3.82
CA TYR A 58 -3.12 -14.80 4.14
C TYR A 58 -3.66 -16.21 4.35
N ASN A 59 -3.10 -17.20 3.63
CA ASN A 59 -3.52 -18.60 3.81
C ASN A 59 -3.14 -19.16 5.18
N GLN A 60 -2.06 -18.63 5.79
CA GLN A 60 -1.66 -18.97 7.14
C GLN A 60 -1.25 -17.71 7.91
N LEU A 61 -1.71 -17.64 9.16
CA LEU A 61 -1.34 -16.62 10.12
C LEU A 61 -0.64 -17.29 11.30
N ASP A 62 0.39 -16.62 11.83
CA ASP A 62 1.04 -17.07 13.06
C ASP A 62 0.19 -16.65 14.26
N SER A 63 -0.57 -17.61 14.79
CA SER A 63 -1.44 -17.41 15.96
C SER A 63 -0.68 -16.98 17.23
N ALA A 64 0.65 -17.17 17.32
CA ALA A 64 1.42 -16.68 18.45
C ALA A 64 1.64 -15.16 18.39
N VAL A 65 1.72 -14.60 17.18
CA VAL A 65 1.99 -13.17 16.91
C VAL A 65 0.70 -12.40 16.64
N THR A 66 -0.30 -13.04 16.03
CA THR A 66 -1.45 -12.36 15.39
C THR A 66 -2.80 -12.91 15.90
N LYS A 67 -2.92 -13.11 17.22
CA LYS A 67 -4.03 -13.82 17.89
C LYS A 67 -5.44 -13.42 17.43
N ASP A 68 -5.66 -12.14 17.19
CA ASP A 68 -6.99 -11.60 16.85
C ASP A 68 -7.16 -11.31 15.35
N MET A 69 -6.15 -11.64 14.52
CA MET A 69 -6.17 -11.33 13.10
C MET A 69 -6.95 -12.37 12.31
N ALA A 70 -7.93 -11.91 11.54
CA ALA A 70 -8.60 -12.73 10.54
C ALA A 70 -7.71 -12.95 9.31
N HIS A 71 -7.93 -14.06 8.60
CA HIS A 71 -7.24 -14.33 7.34
C HIS A 71 -7.57 -13.30 6.25
N ASP A 72 -8.82 -12.81 6.26
CA ASP A 72 -9.38 -11.88 5.29
C ASP A 72 -9.48 -10.48 5.89
N ASN A 73 -8.81 -9.50 5.28
CA ASN A 73 -8.88 -8.12 5.73
C ASN A 73 -9.17 -7.13 4.62
N PHE A 74 -9.98 -6.12 4.95
CA PHE A 74 -10.34 -5.03 4.06
C PHE A 74 -9.74 -3.71 4.53
N GLY A 75 -9.46 -2.84 3.56
CA GLY A 75 -9.02 -1.47 3.79
C GLY A 75 -9.58 -0.52 2.76
N VAL A 76 -9.50 0.77 3.05
CA VAL A 76 -9.84 1.85 2.12
C VAL A 76 -8.74 2.88 2.11
N GLY A 77 -8.51 3.51 0.96
CA GLY A 77 -7.49 4.52 0.80
C GLY A 77 -8.00 5.75 0.07
N ILE A 78 -7.39 6.91 0.36
CA ILE A 78 -7.57 8.15 -0.37
C ILE A 78 -6.19 8.70 -0.69
N ALA A 79 -5.94 8.97 -1.97
CA ALA A 79 -4.71 9.60 -2.42
C ALA A 79 -5.01 10.88 -3.20
N GLY A 80 -4.15 11.88 -3.04
CA GLY A 80 -4.25 13.17 -3.68
C GLY A 80 -2.93 13.55 -4.34
N ARG A 81 -3.02 14.13 -5.54
CA ARG A 81 -1.88 14.68 -6.26
C ARG A 81 -2.18 16.08 -6.73
N VAL A 82 -1.34 17.03 -6.32
CA VAL A 82 -1.45 18.45 -6.64
C VAL A 82 -0.21 18.90 -7.39
N LYS A 83 -0.40 19.34 -8.63
CA LYS A 83 0.67 19.87 -9.49
C LYS A 83 1.01 21.31 -9.07
N VAL A 84 2.22 21.50 -8.56
CA VAL A 84 2.74 22.81 -8.12
C VAL A 84 3.47 23.51 -9.27
N SER A 85 4.20 22.77 -10.10
CA SER A 85 4.92 23.30 -11.28
C SER A 85 4.72 22.38 -12.50
N SER A 86 5.31 22.71 -13.65
CA SER A 86 5.23 21.84 -14.84
C SER A 86 5.81 20.44 -14.60
N LYS A 87 6.79 20.32 -13.70
CA LYS A 87 7.56 19.11 -13.39
C LYS A 87 7.41 18.61 -11.96
N THR A 88 6.78 19.38 -11.06
CA THR A 88 6.71 19.06 -9.62
C THR A 88 5.27 18.91 -9.16
N SER A 89 5.00 17.87 -8.38
CA SER A 89 3.71 17.65 -7.72
C SER A 89 3.92 17.30 -6.24
N VAL A 90 2.94 17.63 -5.42
CA VAL A 90 2.83 17.15 -4.03
C VAL A 90 1.86 15.98 -4.02
N LEU A 91 2.18 14.97 -3.24
CA LEU A 91 1.42 13.75 -3.04
C LEU A 91 0.98 13.67 -1.57
N VAL A 92 -0.24 13.21 -1.35
CA VAL A 92 -0.76 12.83 -0.04
C VAL A 92 -1.49 11.51 -0.18
N GLU A 93 -1.34 10.63 0.79
CA GLU A 93 -2.01 9.34 0.83
C GLU A 93 -2.43 9.03 2.25
N TYR A 94 -3.61 8.43 2.39
CA TYR A 94 -4.15 7.98 3.65
C TYR A 94 -4.84 6.64 3.41
N ASP A 95 -4.36 5.59 4.07
CA ASP A 95 -4.95 4.25 4.00
C ASP A 95 -5.41 3.82 5.38
N LYS A 96 -6.63 3.35 5.47
CA LYS A 96 -7.23 2.89 6.72
C LYS A 96 -7.62 1.43 6.61
N PRO A 97 -7.05 0.55 7.45
CA PRO A 97 -7.59 -0.79 7.59
C PRO A 97 -8.96 -0.75 8.30
N LEU A 98 -9.88 -1.63 7.89
CA LEU A 98 -11.27 -1.61 8.37
C LEU A 98 -11.63 -2.83 9.22
N THR A 99 -11.04 -3.99 8.94
CA THR A 99 -11.41 -5.26 9.58
C THR A 99 -10.25 -5.90 10.35
N THR A 100 -9.11 -5.22 10.43
CA THR A 100 -7.96 -5.65 11.21
C THR A 100 -8.16 -5.32 12.70
N PRO A 101 -7.38 -5.94 13.60
CA PRO A 101 -7.37 -5.55 15.00
C PRO A 101 -6.87 -4.11 15.24
N ASP A 102 -7.20 -3.54 16.40
CA ASP A 102 -6.96 -2.11 16.74
C ASP A 102 -5.48 -1.72 16.84
N ASN A 103 -4.58 -2.70 17.01
CA ASN A 103 -3.14 -2.43 17.04
C ASN A 103 -2.57 -2.15 15.64
N VAL A 104 -3.31 -2.46 14.57
CA VAL A 104 -2.92 -2.14 13.20
C VAL A 104 -3.26 -0.69 12.90
N LYS A 105 -2.24 0.10 12.57
CA LYS A 105 -2.33 1.54 12.40
C LYS A 105 -2.60 1.91 10.94
N PHE A 106 -3.28 3.03 10.75
CA PHE A 106 -3.48 3.60 9.42
C PHE A 106 -2.16 4.11 8.82
N ASN A 107 -2.13 4.25 7.50
CA ASN A 107 -1.06 4.93 6.80
C ASN A 107 -1.38 6.42 6.61
N LEU A 108 -0.36 7.24 6.78
CA LEU A 108 -0.34 8.60 6.26
C LEU A 108 0.97 8.81 5.54
N SER A 109 0.91 9.23 4.27
CA SER A 109 2.09 9.55 3.49
C SER A 109 2.02 10.96 2.91
N LEU A 110 3.16 11.65 2.90
CA LEU A 110 3.34 12.96 2.29
C LEU A 110 4.57 12.94 1.42
N GLY A 111 4.45 13.38 0.17
CA GLY A 111 5.54 13.25 -0.79
C GLY A 111 5.64 14.36 -1.82
N ILE A 112 6.79 14.39 -2.47
CA ILE A 112 7.06 15.22 -3.64
C ILE A 112 7.39 14.31 -4.81
N GLU A 113 6.74 14.59 -5.94
CA GLU A 113 7.01 13.97 -7.22
C GLU A 113 7.71 14.94 -8.15
N ILE A 114 8.84 14.54 -8.72
CA ILE A 114 9.63 15.31 -9.68
C ILE A 114 9.73 14.52 -10.99
N SER A 115 9.15 15.07 -12.04
CA SER A 115 9.13 14.53 -13.38
C SER A 115 10.23 15.13 -14.25
N THR A 116 11.17 14.30 -14.70
CA THR A 116 12.14 14.63 -15.75
C THR A 116 11.67 14.09 -17.10
N SER A 117 12.54 14.16 -18.12
CA SER A 117 12.25 13.67 -19.47
C SER A 117 12.09 12.14 -19.51
N SER A 118 12.93 11.41 -18.80
CA SER A 118 12.96 9.94 -18.83
C SER A 118 12.53 9.27 -17.53
N HIS A 119 12.38 10.02 -16.44
CA HIS A 119 12.05 9.46 -15.13
C HIS A 119 11.02 10.30 -14.39
N THR A 120 10.30 9.67 -13.46
CA THR A 120 9.60 10.32 -12.37
C THR A 120 10.19 9.83 -11.07
N PHE A 121 10.63 10.76 -10.23
CA PHE A 121 11.12 10.48 -8.89
C PHE A 121 10.04 10.83 -7.89
N GLN A 122 9.79 9.95 -6.91
CA GLN A 122 8.95 10.27 -5.76
C GLN A 122 9.79 10.11 -4.51
N ILE A 123 9.77 11.12 -3.66
CA ILE A 123 10.40 11.11 -2.33
C ILE A 123 9.28 11.41 -1.35
N PHE A 124 9.08 10.55 -0.37
CA PHE A 124 7.95 10.67 0.54
C PHE A 124 8.31 10.21 1.94
N VAL A 125 7.54 10.69 2.90
CA VAL A 125 7.49 10.16 4.25
C VAL A 125 6.18 9.39 4.42
N SER A 126 6.21 8.31 5.20
CA SER A 126 5.10 7.36 5.34
C SER A 126 5.17 6.65 6.69
N SER A 127 4.05 6.13 7.20
CA SER A 127 4.06 5.18 8.31
C SER A 127 4.14 3.72 7.85
N TYR A 128 3.71 3.39 6.62
CA TYR A 128 3.98 2.08 6.04
C TYR A 128 5.47 1.85 5.75
N ASP A 129 5.96 0.65 6.09
CA ASP A 129 7.35 0.20 5.99
C ASP A 129 7.55 -1.01 5.06
N GLY A 130 6.46 -1.71 4.70
CA GLY A 130 6.47 -2.82 3.77
C GLY A 130 6.48 -2.40 2.31
N ILE A 131 7.08 -3.23 1.45
CA ILE A 131 6.94 -3.13 -0.02
C ILE A 131 5.65 -3.82 -0.48
N ASN A 132 5.21 -4.85 0.27
CA ASN A 132 4.00 -5.60 -0.01
C ASN A 132 2.78 -4.89 0.59
N TYR A 133 1.70 -4.80 -0.19
CA TYR A 133 0.52 -4.04 0.22
C TYR A 133 -0.33 -4.80 1.23
N GLU A 134 -0.41 -6.12 1.10
CA GLU A 134 -1.05 -7.02 2.05
C GLU A 134 -0.40 -6.93 3.44
N GLU A 135 0.93 -6.80 3.49
CA GLU A 135 1.69 -6.69 4.73
C GLU A 135 1.43 -5.35 5.41
N ASN A 136 1.46 -4.26 4.65
CA ASN A 136 1.12 -2.94 5.15
C ASN A 136 -0.32 -2.85 5.66
N LEU A 137 -1.28 -3.44 4.94
CA LEU A 137 -2.69 -3.40 5.33
C LEU A 137 -2.94 -4.19 6.63
N MET A 138 -2.24 -5.31 6.84
CA MET A 138 -2.51 -6.22 7.94
C MET A 138 -1.60 -6.05 9.14
N PHE A 139 -0.36 -5.62 8.98
CA PHE A 139 0.66 -5.69 10.05
C PHE A 139 1.32 -4.36 10.39
N ASN A 140 0.92 -3.25 9.78
CA ASN A 140 1.51 -1.96 10.11
C ASN A 140 1.24 -1.57 11.57
N THR A 141 2.30 -1.40 12.36
CA THR A 141 2.23 -0.92 13.75
C THR A 141 2.75 0.51 13.93
N ASN A 142 3.33 1.10 12.90
CA ASN A 142 3.92 2.44 12.97
C ASN A 142 2.83 3.51 13.05
N ASP A 143 2.97 4.42 14.01
CA ASP A 143 2.08 5.57 14.16
C ASP A 143 2.75 6.87 13.69
N PHE A 144 2.22 7.44 12.60
CA PHE A 144 2.76 8.66 12.00
C PHE A 144 2.82 9.84 12.99
N PHE A 145 1.86 9.92 13.92
CA PHE A 145 1.79 11.04 14.87
C PHE A 145 2.66 10.83 16.11
N ASP A 146 3.06 9.60 16.41
CA ASP A 146 4.03 9.30 17.47
C ASP A 146 5.48 9.36 16.96
N GLY A 147 5.68 9.63 15.67
CA GLY A 147 7.00 9.86 15.06
C GLY A 147 7.59 8.65 14.35
N ASP A 148 6.83 7.56 14.20
CA ASP A 148 7.23 6.37 13.44
C ASP A 148 7.12 6.64 11.93
N ILE A 149 8.02 7.49 11.44
CA ILE A 149 8.02 8.00 10.08
C ILE A 149 9.19 7.40 9.32
N LEU A 150 8.88 6.77 8.19
CA LEU A 150 9.84 6.17 7.27
C LEU A 150 9.98 7.03 6.01
N ILE A 151 11.20 7.05 5.45
CA ILE A 151 11.47 7.73 4.19
C ILE A 151 11.42 6.71 3.06
N GLY A 152 10.57 6.98 2.07
CA GLY A 152 10.41 6.19 0.87
C GLY A 152 10.91 6.91 -0.39
N PHE A 153 11.32 6.12 -1.37
CA PHE A 153 11.80 6.62 -2.65
C PHE A 153 11.43 5.68 -3.80
N ASN A 154 10.77 6.24 -4.82
CA ASN A 154 10.45 5.51 -6.05
C ASN A 154 11.10 6.19 -7.27
N ILE A 155 11.52 5.36 -8.22
CA ILE A 155 11.91 5.77 -9.57
C ILE A 155 11.03 5.06 -10.59
N ILE A 156 10.31 5.84 -11.39
CA ILE A 156 9.45 5.31 -12.45
C ILE A 156 10.03 5.73 -13.80
N PRO A 157 10.57 4.82 -14.62
CA PRO A 157 11.04 5.13 -15.96
C PRO A 157 9.86 5.48 -16.87
N LYS A 158 10.04 6.52 -17.69
CA LYS A 158 9.10 6.94 -18.74
C LYS A 158 9.54 6.35 -20.06
N TRP A 159 8.85 5.31 -20.48
CA TRP A 159 9.02 4.72 -21.81
C TRP A 159 8.30 5.59 -22.83
N ASN A 160 9.06 6.28 -23.67
CA ASN A 160 8.54 7.00 -24.83
C ASN A 160 8.62 6.06 -26.03
N PHE A 161 7.56 5.29 -26.26
CA PHE A 161 7.32 4.59 -27.52
C PHE A 161 6.33 5.38 -28.37
#